data_AF-A0ABD0PWF0-F1
#
_entry.id   AF-A0ABD0PWF0-F1
#
_cell.length_a   1.000
_cell.length_b   1.000
_cell.length_c   1.000
_cell.angle_alpha   90.00
_cell.angle_beta   90.00
_cell.angle_gamma   90.00
#
_symmetry.space_group_name_H-M   'P 1'
#
loop_
_entity.id
_entity.type
_entity.pdbx_description
1 polymer ?
#
loop_
_entity_poly.entity_id
_entity_poly.type
_entity_poly.pdbx_seq_one_letter_code
_entity_poly.pdbx_strand_id
1 'polypeptide(L)' 'MAVAHHVQTLVKTERNRQIMCEFGLVSTLLTNCKHILIDNSHSLHLPIVRILEKLASQSMDHKCL' A
#
# COMPACT_ATOMS: atom_id res chain seq x y z
N MET A 1 10.78 -4.57 -9.56
CA MET A 1 10.85 -3.14 -9.16
C MET A 1 9.81 -2.25 -9.85
N ALA A 2 9.65 -2.29 -11.18
CA ALA A 2 8.77 -1.37 -11.93
C ALA A 2 7.32 -1.33 -11.42
N VAL A 3 6.70 -2.48 -11.13
CA VAL A 3 5.32 -2.58 -10.64
C VAL A 3 5.15 -1.88 -9.28
N ALA A 4 6.04 -2.15 -8.32
CA ALA A 4 5.98 -1.50 -7.00
C ALA A 4 6.17 0.02 -7.10
N HIS A 5 7.01 0.49 -8.03
CA HIS A 5 7.13 1.92 -8.31
C HIS A 5 5.85 2.49 -8.92
N HIS A 6 5.22 1.79 -9.85
CA HIS A 6 3.96 2.23 -10.44
C HIS A 6 2.85 2.32 -9.39
N VAL A 7 2.70 1.31 -8.53
CA VAL A 7 1.75 1.35 -7.41
C VAL A 7 2.03 2.51 -6.47
N GLN A 8 3.32 2.77 -6.13
CA GLN A 8 3.70 3.95 -5.34
C GLN A 8 3.27 5.28 -5.98
N THR A 9 3.28 5.39 -7.31
CA THR A 9 2.79 6.60 -8.00
C THR A 9 1.28 6.72 -7.93
N LEU A 10 0.55 5.61 -8.03
CA LEU A 10 -0.89 5.60 -7.97
C LEU A 10 -1.41 6.02 -6.59
N VAL A 11 -0.80 5.56 -5.49
CA VAL A 11 -1.21 5.95 -4.11
C VAL A 11 -0.86 7.40 -3.71
N LYS A 12 -0.35 8.23 -4.64
CA LYS A 12 -0.03 9.64 -4.34
C LYS A 12 -1.28 10.49 -4.11
N THR A 13 -2.36 10.24 -4.84
CA THR A 13 -3.61 11.01 -4.71
C THR A 13 -4.58 10.32 -3.76
N GLU A 14 -5.37 11.12 -3.06
CA GLU A 14 -6.42 10.67 -2.15
C GLU A 14 -7.43 9.75 -2.85
N ARG A 15 -7.96 10.21 -3.99
CA ARG A 15 -8.93 9.44 -4.79
C ARG A 15 -8.42 8.04 -5.14
N ASN A 16 -7.15 7.93 -5.52
CA ASN A 16 -6.58 6.62 -5.86
C ASN A 16 -6.40 5.74 -4.63
N ARG A 17 -6.02 6.30 -3.48
CA ARG A 17 -5.96 5.54 -2.22
C ARG A 17 -7.32 4.99 -1.84
N GLN A 18 -8.38 5.79 -1.95
CA GLN A 18 -9.76 5.36 -1.68
C GLN A 18 -10.16 4.18 -2.57
N ILE A 19 -10.01 4.32 -3.90
CA ILE A 19 -10.28 3.25 -4.86
C ILE A 19 -9.47 2.00 -4.50
N MET A 20 -8.17 2.14 -4.24
CA MET A 20 -7.33 0.99 -3.89
C MET A 20 -7.75 0.28 -2.61
N CYS A 21 -8.15 1.02 -1.58
CA CYS A 21 -8.67 0.45 -0.35
C CYS A 21 -10.01 -0.26 -0.59
N GLU A 22 -10.94 0.36 -1.32
CA GLU A 22 -12.25 -0.18 -1.66
C GLU A 22 -12.14 -1.50 -2.45
N PHE A 23 -11.21 -1.56 -3.41
CA PHE A 23 -10.94 -2.77 -4.19
C PHE A 23 -9.96 -3.76 -3.54
N GLY A 24 -9.63 -3.57 -2.24
CA GLY A 24 -8.93 -4.59 -1.46
C GLY A 24 -7.41 -4.70 -1.68
N LEU A 25 -6.75 -3.64 -2.17
CA LEU A 25 -5.29 -3.65 -2.39
C LEU A 25 -4.52 -3.91 -1.10
N VAL A 26 -4.96 -3.35 0.04
CA VAL A 26 -4.31 -3.56 1.35
C VAL A 26 -4.29 -5.05 1.72
N SER A 27 -5.44 -5.72 1.63
CA SER A 27 -5.55 -7.17 1.91
C SER A 27 -4.67 -8.00 0.97
N THR A 28 -4.66 -7.63 -0.31
CA THR A 28 -3.82 -8.28 -1.34
C THR A 28 -2.34 -8.18 -0.99
N LEU A 29 -1.86 -6.99 -0.60
CA LEU A 29 -0.47 -6.77 -0.23
C LEU A 29 -0.10 -7.52 1.05
N LEU A 30 -0.93 -7.49 2.09
CA LEU A 30 -0.67 -8.21 3.34
C LEU A 30 -0.61 -9.72 3.14
N THR A 31 -1.45 -10.27 2.26
CA THR A 31 -1.50 -11.70 1.97
C THR A 31 -0.32 -12.15 1.12
N ASN A 32 -0.05 -11.44 0.01
CA ASN A 32 0.92 -11.90 -1.00
C ASN A 32 2.36 -11.42 -0.72
N CYS A 33 2.53 -10.30 -0.02
CA CYS A 33 3.84 -9.74 0.31
C CYS A 33 4.30 -10.08 1.73
N LYS A 34 3.65 -11.02 2.44
CA LYS A 34 4.02 -11.37 3.83
C LYS A 34 5.51 -11.70 3.99
N HIS A 35 6.10 -12.47 3.07
CA HIS A 35 7.53 -12.80 3.10
C HIS A 35 8.42 -11.54 2.94
N ILE A 36 8.03 -10.61 2.06
CA ILE A 36 8.71 -9.32 1.85
C ILE A 36 8.60 -8.43 3.10
N LEU A 37 7.46 -8.49 3.80
CA LEU A 37 7.22 -7.70 5.01
C LEU A 37 8.00 -8.23 6.22
N ILE A 38 8.33 -9.53 6.24
CA ILE A 38 9.14 -10.15 7.29
C ILE A 38 10.64 -9.93 7.03
N ASP A 39 11.07 -9.99 5.77
CA ASP A 39 12.47 -9.82 5.39
C ASP A 39 12.80 -8.36 5.01
N ASN A 40 13.39 -7.63 5.95
CA ASN A 40 13.80 -6.23 5.76
C ASN A 40 14.96 -6.07 4.76
N SER A 41 15.70 -7.14 4.44
CA SER A 41 16.77 -7.13 3.44
C SER A 41 16.23 -7.25 2.01
N HIS A 42 14.96 -7.66 1.86
CA HIS A 42 14.32 -7.81 0.57
C HIS A 42 14.20 -6.45 -0.14
N SER A 43 14.63 -6.37 -1.39
CA SER A 43 14.66 -5.11 -2.17
C SER A 43 13.29 -4.41 -2.30
N LEU A 44 12.19 -5.16 -2.22
CA LEU A 44 10.82 -4.64 -2.25
C LEU A 44 10.25 -4.25 -0.88
N HIS A 45 10.96 -4.51 0.22
CA HIS A 45 10.48 -4.24 1.57
C HIS A 45 10.02 -2.78 1.74
N LEU A 46 10.94 -1.84 1.52
CA LEU A 46 10.65 -0.41 1.68
C LEU A 46 9.56 0.10 0.71
N PRO A 47 9.55 -0.26 -0.59
CA PRO A 47 8.44 0.06 -1.48
C PRO A 47 7.07 -0.39 -0.99
N ILE A 48 6.94 -1.64 -0.51
CA ILE A 48 5.66 -2.19 -0.06
C ILE A 48 5.21 -1.53 1.24
N VAL A 49 6.12 -1.31 2.20
CA VAL A 49 5.81 -0.61 3.46
C VAL A 49 5.27 0.80 3.17
N ARG A 50 5.91 1.57 2.29
CA ARG A 50 5.45 2.92 1.93
C ARG A 50 4.07 2.96 1.26
N ILE A 51 3.73 1.92 0.50
CA ILE A 51 2.39 1.79 -0.09
C ILE A 51 1.38 1.58 1.04
N LEU A 52 1.65 0.65 1.95
CA LEU A 52 0.78 0.33 3.09
C LEU A 52 0.59 1.55 4.02
N GLU A 53 1.66 2.27 4.35
CA GLU A 53 1.60 3.49 5.18
C GLU A 53 0.63 4.52 4.59
N LYS A 54 0.75 4.81 3.29
CA LYS A 54 -0.13 5.75 2.60
C LYS A 54 -1.60 5.30 2.62
N LEU A 55 -1.84 4.01 2.37
CA LEU A 55 -3.20 3.45 2.38
C LEU A 55 -3.79 3.42 3.80
N ALA A 56 -2.98 3.22 4.83
CA ALA A 56 -3.41 3.23 6.23
C ALA A 56 -3.78 4.64 6.72
N SER A 57 -2.96 5.66 6.39
CA SER A 57 -3.27 7.07 6.72
C SER A 57 -4.62 7.52 6.16
N GLN A 58 -4.98 7.06 4.95
CA GLN A 58 -6.27 7.32 4.31
C GLN A 58 -7.46 6.74 5.10
N SER A 59 -7.31 5.54 5.66
CA SER A 59 -8.40 4.84 6.35
C SER A 59 -8.78 5.52 7.67
N MET A 60 -7.91 6.36 8.22
CA MET A 60 -8.19 7.11 9.44
C MET A 60 -8.99 8.39 9.16
N ASP A 61 -8.73 9.08 8.04
CA ASP A 61 -9.47 10.30 7.66
C ASP A 61 -10.90 10.03 7.17
N HIS A 62 -11.17 8.83 6.61
CA HIS A 62 -12.51 8.50 6.12
C HIS A 62 -13.51 8.12 7.23
N LYS A 63 -13.08 8.03 8.50
CA LYS A 63 -13.96 7.67 9.64
C LYS A 63 -14.49 8.85 10.45
N CYS A 64 -14.23 10.09 10.02
CA CYS A 64 -14.93 11.26 10.57
C CYS A 64 -16.18 11.55 9.73
N LEU A 65 -17.22 10.74 9.93
CA LEU A 65 -18.59 10.97 9.45
C LEU A 65 -19.54 10.77 10.63
#